data_AF-A0A1S6GL57-F1
#
_entry.id   AF-A0A1S6GL57-F1
#
_cell.length_a   1.000
_cell.length_b   1.000
_cell.length_c   1.000
_cell.angle_alpha   90.00
_cell.angle_beta   90.00
_cell.angle_gamma   90.00
#
_symmetry.space_group_name_H-M   'P 1'
#
loop_
_entity.id
_entity.type
_entity.pdbx_description
1 polymer ?
#
loop_
_entity_poly.entity_id
_entity_poly.type
_entity_poly.pdbx_seq_one_letter_code
_entity_poly.pdbx_strand_id
1 'polypeptide(L)'
;MTPSCCIVNLSSRSADWISCKLLGVESLPLSDPPLWSCTTKYYTATVHLHSLDLAQVLESRDNSTDSWPANTEALILYCDTTKESFNDCSKVWEIFGKHGPPVCLCVVEKATDQVTSEKELTRTAILDWCLTHHFELVECDETPEEEEEEDQHTDSDIPAERVGRDRIAEALESHTWSNMVVSQQAAPSTTTRVPLPDNGDKPPGTDTLEAECDSFESLFAQLASIKQRSANLPDDERRSYAEKMALAFYAAMGQPDSEETMSVTKFS
;
A
#
# COMPACT_ATOMS: atom_id res chain seq x y z
N MET A 1 0.56 17.88 10.11
CA MET A 1 1.64 18.51 9.34
C MET A 1 1.61 17.89 7.94
N THR A 2 2.08 18.59 6.92
CA THR A 2 2.14 18.01 5.55
C THR A 2 3.26 16.99 5.52
N PRO A 3 3.03 15.70 5.22
CA PRO A 3 4.07 14.67 5.22
C PRO A 3 5.13 14.94 4.16
N SER A 4 6.32 14.38 4.37
CA SER A 4 7.46 14.53 3.46
C SER A 4 7.85 13.21 2.81
N CYS A 5 8.26 13.28 1.55
CA CYS A 5 8.99 12.25 0.84
C CYS A 5 10.41 12.77 0.59
N CYS A 6 11.41 12.09 1.13
CA CYS A 6 12.81 12.46 1.00
C CYS A 6 13.47 11.59 -0.06
N ILE A 7 14.03 12.23 -1.08
CA ILE A 7 14.78 11.61 -2.17
C ILE A 7 16.25 12.00 -1.95
N VAL A 8 17.06 11.04 -1.54
CA VAL A 8 18.48 11.26 -1.25
C VAL A 8 19.30 10.72 -2.41
N ASN A 9 20.03 11.62 -3.08
CA ASN A 9 20.92 11.27 -4.18
C ASN A 9 22.29 10.86 -3.65
N LEU A 10 22.61 9.58 -3.81
CA LEU A 10 23.87 8.93 -3.47
C LEU A 10 24.55 8.31 -4.72
N SER A 11 24.03 8.62 -5.90
CA SER A 11 24.55 8.21 -7.20
C SER A 11 25.40 9.33 -7.81
N SER A 12 26.30 8.95 -8.72
CA SER A 12 26.99 9.87 -9.62
C SER A 12 26.06 10.59 -10.61
N ARG A 13 24.83 10.10 -10.80
CA ARG A 13 23.80 10.67 -11.69
C ARG A 13 22.84 11.57 -10.92
N SER A 14 22.11 12.43 -11.63
CA SER A 14 21.05 13.23 -11.00
C SER A 14 19.85 12.35 -10.64
N ALA A 15 19.27 12.59 -9.46
CA ALA A 15 18.01 12.01 -9.00
C ALA A 15 16.78 12.86 -9.38
N ASP A 16 16.96 14.00 -10.06
CA ASP A 16 15.87 14.95 -10.35
C ASP A 16 14.72 14.31 -11.14
N TRP A 17 15.06 13.30 -11.95
CA TRP A 17 14.07 12.55 -12.74
C TRP A 17 12.99 11.90 -11.86
N ILE A 18 13.30 11.52 -10.62
CA ILE A 18 12.33 10.93 -9.69
C ILE A 18 11.28 11.98 -9.33
N SER A 19 11.73 13.14 -8.86
CA SER A 19 10.86 14.27 -8.52
C SER A 19 10.06 14.75 -9.74
N CYS A 20 10.71 14.88 -10.90
CA CYS A 20 10.05 15.24 -12.16
C CYS A 20 8.96 14.25 -12.55
N LYS A 21 9.23 12.95 -12.41
CA LYS A 21 8.26 11.89 -12.72
C LYS A 21 7.05 11.95 -11.79
N LEU A 22 7.24 12.13 -10.49
CA LEU A 22 6.13 12.25 -9.53
C LEU A 22 5.29 13.49 -9.79
N LEU A 23 5.92 14.62 -10.10
CA LEU A 23 5.23 15.88 -10.38
C LEU A 23 4.60 15.93 -11.78
N GLY A 24 4.99 15.04 -12.69
CA GLY A 24 4.59 15.08 -14.10
C GLY A 24 5.14 16.30 -14.84
N VAL A 25 6.36 16.75 -14.49
CA VAL A 25 7.04 17.92 -15.09
C VAL A 25 8.37 17.53 -15.74
N GLU A 26 8.85 18.32 -16.68
CA GLU A 26 10.16 18.07 -17.33
C GLU A 26 11.35 18.59 -16.51
N SER A 27 11.14 19.59 -15.65
CA SER A 27 12.18 20.21 -14.84
C SER A 27 11.65 20.68 -13.49
N LEU A 28 12.52 20.66 -12.47
CA LEU A 28 12.17 21.05 -11.11
C LEU A 28 12.16 22.57 -10.93
N PRO A 29 11.25 23.10 -10.09
CA PRO A 29 11.26 24.50 -9.72
C PRO A 29 12.53 24.86 -8.93
N LEU A 30 13.01 26.09 -9.11
CA LEU A 30 14.27 26.60 -8.56
C LEU A 30 14.23 26.95 -7.06
N SER A 31 13.07 26.95 -6.40
CA SER A 31 12.93 27.35 -5.00
C SER A 31 11.76 26.64 -4.30
N ASP A 32 11.99 26.35 -3.01
CA ASP A 32 11.19 25.53 -2.09
C ASP A 32 10.97 24.08 -2.55
N PRO A 33 10.92 23.11 -1.60
CA PRO A 33 10.63 21.72 -1.95
C PRO A 33 9.26 21.64 -2.63
N PRO A 34 9.17 21.03 -3.84
CA PRO A 34 7.93 21.00 -4.58
C PRO A 34 6.87 20.18 -3.82
N LEU A 35 5.63 20.64 -3.96
CA LEU A 35 4.47 20.00 -3.37
C LEU A 35 3.86 19.03 -4.38
N TRP A 36 3.94 17.74 -4.10
CA TRP A 36 3.31 16.70 -4.90
C TRP A 36 1.88 16.42 -4.43
N SER A 37 0.95 16.34 -5.37
CA SER A 37 -0.46 16.03 -5.10
C SER A 37 -0.76 14.58 -5.52
N CYS A 38 -0.57 13.64 -4.60
CA CYS A 38 -0.92 12.24 -4.79
C CYS A 38 -2.44 12.11 -4.90
N THR A 39 -2.97 11.85 -6.10
CA THR A 39 -4.42 11.73 -6.34
C THR A 39 -4.74 10.36 -6.89
N THR A 40 -5.43 9.55 -6.10
CA THR A 40 -5.96 8.25 -6.50
C THR A 40 -7.47 8.35 -6.71
N LYS A 41 -8.10 7.26 -7.16
CA LYS A 41 -9.57 7.17 -7.22
C LYS A 41 -10.24 7.21 -5.84
N TYR A 42 -9.48 6.96 -4.77
CA TYR A 42 -10.00 6.85 -3.41
C TYR A 42 -9.69 8.07 -2.55
N TYR A 43 -8.56 8.73 -2.77
CA TYR A 43 -8.14 9.86 -1.94
C TYR A 43 -7.20 10.81 -2.67
N THR A 44 -7.07 12.00 -2.11
CA THR A 44 -6.00 12.95 -2.45
C THR A 44 -5.16 13.23 -1.22
N ALA A 45 -3.84 13.22 -1.37
CA ALA A 45 -2.89 13.61 -0.34
C ALA A 45 -1.89 14.62 -0.92
N THR A 46 -1.26 15.37 -0.04
CA THR A 46 -0.32 16.42 -0.43
C THR A 46 1.01 16.19 0.30
N VAL A 47 2.10 16.09 -0.44
CA VAL A 47 3.39 15.63 0.08
C VAL A 47 4.49 16.60 -0.33
N HIS A 48 5.38 16.98 0.59
CA HIS A 48 6.58 17.71 0.23
C HIS A 48 7.65 16.76 -0.32
N LEU A 49 8.17 17.04 -1.50
CA LEU A 49 9.31 16.30 -2.06
C LEU A 49 10.61 17.04 -1.70
N HIS A 50 11.45 16.42 -0.90
CA HIS A 50 12.78 16.94 -0.58
C HIS A 50 13.83 16.19 -1.39
N SER A 51 14.48 16.87 -2.33
CA SER A 51 15.66 16.34 -3.04
C SER A 51 16.92 16.78 -2.29
N LEU A 52 17.68 15.81 -1.80
CA LEU A 52 18.81 16.03 -0.91
C LEU A 52 20.04 15.26 -1.38
N ASP A 53 21.23 15.76 -1.08
CA ASP A 53 22.47 14.98 -1.11
C ASP A 53 22.89 14.50 0.29
N LEU A 54 23.96 13.71 0.36
CA LEU A 54 24.47 13.20 1.64
C LEU A 54 24.88 14.33 2.60
N ALA A 55 25.48 15.41 2.10
CA ALA A 55 25.96 16.50 2.95
C ALA A 55 24.77 17.20 3.63
N GLN A 56 23.72 17.50 2.87
CA GLN A 56 22.48 18.10 3.39
C GLN A 56 21.79 17.22 4.42
N VAL A 57 21.80 15.89 4.22
CA VAL A 57 21.26 14.94 5.20
C VAL A 57 22.08 14.93 6.49
N LEU A 58 23.42 14.96 6.40
CA LEU A 58 24.28 14.97 7.57
C LEU A 58 24.18 16.29 8.35
N GLU A 59 24.01 17.42 7.66
CA GLU A 59 23.79 18.73 8.28
C GLU A 59 22.47 18.80 9.06
N SER A 60 21.40 18.18 8.57
CA SER A 60 20.10 18.19 9.25
C SER A 60 20.11 17.43 10.57
N ARG A 61 21.05 16.49 10.76
CA ARG A 61 21.23 15.78 12.03
C ARG A 61 21.50 16.72 13.20
N ASP A 62 22.28 17.77 12.94
CA ASP A 62 22.73 18.72 13.96
C ASP A 62 21.85 19.99 13.97
N ASN A 63 20.95 20.14 12.99
CA ASN A 63 20.10 21.31 12.83
C ASN A 63 18.69 21.09 13.40
N SER A 64 18.40 21.67 14.57
CA SER A 64 17.09 21.51 15.24
C SER A 64 15.91 22.19 14.53
N THR A 65 16.14 23.01 13.50
CA THR A 65 15.04 23.63 12.73
C THR A 65 14.48 22.74 11.64
N ASP A 66 15.21 21.70 11.22
CA ASP A 66 14.77 20.81 10.15
C ASP A 66 13.83 19.75 10.70
N SER A 67 12.53 19.96 10.48
CA SER A 67 11.48 19.03 10.91
C SER A 67 11.22 17.90 9.91
N TRP A 68 11.79 17.99 8.70
CA TRP A 68 11.52 17.02 7.64
C TRP A 68 11.91 15.58 8.00
N PRO A 69 13.05 15.27 8.66
CA PRO A 69 13.40 13.87 8.96
C PRO A 69 12.37 13.19 9.88
N ALA A 70 11.76 13.96 10.77
CA ALA A 70 10.78 13.45 11.72
C ALA A 70 9.37 13.28 11.12
N ASN A 71 9.11 13.92 9.99
CA ASN A 71 7.82 13.91 9.29
C ASN A 71 7.94 13.26 7.91
N THR A 72 9.05 12.58 7.65
CA THR A 72 9.27 11.76 6.46
C THR A 72 8.46 10.47 6.60
N GLU A 73 7.52 10.26 5.68
CA GLU A 73 6.80 9.00 5.57
C GLU A 73 7.34 8.12 4.44
N ALA A 74 8.06 8.71 3.50
CA ALA A 74 8.72 7.99 2.42
C ALA A 74 10.19 8.41 2.27
N LEU A 75 11.10 7.45 2.28
CA LEU A 75 12.53 7.63 2.03
C LEU A 75 12.92 6.87 0.77
N ILE A 76 13.48 7.58 -0.19
CA ILE A 76 13.97 7.04 -1.45
C ILE A 76 15.48 7.29 -1.50
N LEU A 77 16.27 6.22 -1.56
CA LEU A 77 17.72 6.28 -1.75
C LEU A 77 18.01 5.97 -3.22
N TYR A 78 18.49 6.96 -3.96
CA TYR A 78 18.97 6.73 -5.32
C TYR A 78 20.48 6.55 -5.29
N CYS A 79 20.95 5.33 -5.56
CA CYS A 79 22.33 4.93 -5.30
C CYS A 79 22.97 4.17 -6.47
N ASP A 80 24.30 4.23 -6.53
CA ASP A 80 25.07 3.38 -7.44
C ASP A 80 25.31 2.01 -6.77
N THR A 81 25.51 0.95 -7.56
CA THR A 81 25.75 -0.42 -7.06
C THR A 81 27.17 -0.62 -6.51
N THR A 82 27.72 0.39 -5.83
CA THR A 82 29.07 0.40 -5.27
C THR A 82 29.07 0.33 -3.76
N LYS A 83 30.15 -0.23 -3.18
CA LYS A 83 30.36 -0.30 -1.72
C LYS A 83 30.35 1.07 -1.05
N GLU A 84 30.87 2.10 -1.74
CA GLU A 84 30.90 3.47 -1.24
C GLU A 84 29.49 4.05 -1.11
N SER A 85 28.69 3.93 -2.17
CA SER A 85 27.30 4.41 -2.18
C SER A 85 26.46 3.73 -1.09
N PHE A 86 26.60 2.43 -0.87
CA PHE A 86 25.89 1.71 0.20
C PHE A 86 26.40 2.00 1.61
N ASN A 87 27.68 2.34 1.77
CA ASN A 87 28.18 2.90 3.02
C ASN A 87 27.53 4.27 3.31
N ASP A 88 27.30 5.08 2.27
CA ASP A 88 26.57 6.34 2.42
C ASP A 88 25.07 6.14 2.68
N CYS A 89 24.43 5.13 2.04
CA CYS A 89 23.06 4.71 2.38
C CYS A 89 22.92 4.38 3.86
N SER A 90 23.92 3.70 4.43
CA SER A 90 23.94 3.33 5.86
C SER A 90 24.01 4.58 6.76
N LYS A 91 24.80 5.60 6.40
CA LYS A 91 24.84 6.88 7.13
C LYS A 91 23.51 7.62 7.09
N VAL A 92 22.84 7.62 5.94
CA VAL A 92 21.50 8.21 5.80
C VAL A 92 20.51 7.45 6.68
N TRP A 93 20.56 6.12 6.66
CA TRP A 93 19.68 5.29 7.48
C TRP A 93 19.87 5.50 8.99
N GLU A 94 21.08 5.76 9.48
CA GLU A 94 21.30 6.10 10.90
C GLU A 94 20.51 7.33 11.38
N ILE A 95 20.12 8.21 10.47
CA ILE A 95 19.34 9.42 10.76
C ILE A 95 17.84 9.10 10.65
N PHE A 96 17.40 8.61 9.48
CA PHE A 96 15.97 8.37 9.22
C PHE A 96 15.42 7.14 9.93
N GLY A 97 16.23 6.09 10.13
CA GLY A 97 15.81 4.85 10.78
C GLY A 97 15.34 5.04 12.22
N LYS A 98 15.71 6.14 12.88
CA LYS A 98 15.18 6.53 14.20
C LYS A 98 13.70 6.93 14.16
N HIS A 99 13.25 7.45 13.03
CA HIS A 99 11.88 7.90 12.79
C HIS A 99 11.02 6.83 12.12
N GLY A 100 11.65 5.86 11.44
CA GLY A 100 10.99 4.70 10.87
C GLY A 100 10.01 5.05 9.74
N PRO A 101 10.48 5.67 8.64
CA PRO A 101 9.62 5.97 7.49
C PRO A 101 8.94 4.69 6.97
N PRO A 102 7.60 4.66 6.86
CA PRO A 102 6.87 3.46 6.41
C PRO A 102 7.24 2.99 5.00
N VAL A 103 7.52 3.92 4.09
CA VAL A 103 7.92 3.59 2.71
C VAL A 103 9.42 3.81 2.56
N CYS A 104 10.18 2.76 2.28
CA CYS A 104 11.62 2.81 2.08
C CYS A 104 11.97 2.16 0.74
N LEU A 105 12.45 2.95 -0.22
CA LEU A 105 12.83 2.47 -1.56
C LEU A 105 14.32 2.65 -1.81
N CYS A 106 15.00 1.60 -2.22
CA CYS A 106 16.38 1.60 -2.68
C CYS A 106 16.36 1.53 -4.20
N VAL A 107 16.63 2.64 -4.86
CA VAL A 107 16.53 2.78 -6.32
C VAL A 107 17.93 2.71 -6.93
N VAL A 108 18.12 1.79 -7.85
CA VAL A 108 19.35 1.62 -8.62
C VAL A 108 19.02 1.57 -10.12
N GLU A 109 19.96 1.92 -10.98
CA GLU A 109 19.73 1.76 -12.43
C GLU A 109 19.64 0.28 -12.81
N LYS A 110 20.62 -0.52 -12.36
CA LYS A 110 20.67 -1.97 -12.60
C LYS A 110 21.56 -2.64 -11.55
N ALA A 111 21.11 -3.75 -10.96
CA ALA A 111 21.93 -4.61 -10.14
C ALA A 111 22.21 -5.94 -10.85
N THR A 112 23.39 -6.50 -10.60
CA THR A 112 23.79 -7.80 -11.14
C THR A 112 24.68 -8.53 -10.15
N ASP A 113 24.63 -9.86 -10.14
CA ASP A 113 25.60 -10.66 -9.38
C ASP A 113 26.94 -10.82 -10.12
N GLN A 114 26.98 -10.52 -11.42
CA GLN A 114 28.20 -10.59 -12.24
C GLN A 114 29.01 -9.29 -12.13
N VAL A 115 29.56 -9.05 -10.93
CA VAL A 115 30.41 -7.87 -10.68
C VAL A 115 31.79 -8.05 -11.28
N THR A 116 32.33 -6.99 -11.88
CA THR A 116 33.66 -7.00 -12.54
C THR A 116 34.72 -6.24 -11.74
N SER A 117 34.28 -5.39 -10.82
CA SER A 117 35.13 -4.56 -9.97
C SER A 117 34.98 -4.91 -8.50
N GLU A 118 36.07 -4.88 -7.73
CA GLU A 118 36.03 -5.08 -6.27
C GLU A 118 35.26 -3.98 -5.53
N LYS A 119 34.99 -2.84 -6.20
CA LYS A 119 34.20 -1.74 -5.63
C LYS A 119 32.70 -1.93 -5.79
N GLU A 120 32.27 -2.82 -6.69
CA GLU A 120 30.87 -3.11 -6.93
C GLU A 120 30.31 -4.07 -5.88
N LEU A 121 29.01 -3.98 -5.67
CA LEU A 121 28.21 -4.90 -4.87
C LEU A 121 27.38 -5.78 -5.79
N THR A 122 27.25 -7.04 -5.42
CA THR A 122 26.35 -7.97 -6.12
C THR A 122 24.90 -7.62 -5.83
N ARG A 123 23.98 -7.95 -6.73
CA ARG A 123 22.54 -7.82 -6.51
C ARG A 123 22.11 -8.49 -5.21
N THR A 124 22.63 -9.68 -4.94
CA THR A 124 22.38 -10.42 -3.70
C THR A 124 22.78 -9.62 -2.45
N ALA A 125 23.94 -8.95 -2.47
CA ALA A 125 24.39 -8.15 -1.33
C ALA A 125 23.55 -6.88 -1.14
N ILE A 126 23.09 -6.27 -2.23
CA ILE A 126 22.19 -5.12 -2.21
C ILE A 126 20.83 -5.53 -1.62
N LEU A 127 20.27 -6.65 -2.07
CA LEU A 127 19.02 -7.20 -1.54
C LEU A 127 19.12 -7.51 -0.04
N ASP A 128 20.21 -8.13 0.40
CA ASP A 128 20.46 -8.39 1.82
C ASP A 128 20.49 -7.10 2.65
N TRP A 129 21.16 -6.05 2.13
CA TRP A 129 21.14 -4.73 2.76
C TRP A 129 19.72 -4.14 2.81
N CYS A 130 18.96 -4.26 1.73
CA CYS A 130 17.59 -3.74 1.67
C CYS A 130 16.69 -4.45 2.69
N LEU A 131 16.72 -5.78 2.74
CA LEU A 131 15.94 -6.57 3.70
C LEU A 131 16.30 -6.24 5.15
N THR A 132 17.59 -6.06 5.45
CA THR A 132 18.07 -5.72 6.79
C THR A 132 17.52 -4.37 7.27
N HIS A 133 17.33 -3.42 6.35
CA HIS A 133 16.88 -2.05 6.67
C HIS A 133 15.43 -1.78 6.24
N HIS A 134 14.68 -2.82 5.84
CA HIS A 134 13.29 -2.75 5.37
C HIS A 134 13.08 -1.86 4.13
N PHE A 135 14.08 -1.81 3.24
CA PHE A 135 13.93 -1.21 1.92
C PHE A 135 13.41 -2.22 0.91
N GLU A 136 12.61 -1.73 -0.03
CA GLU A 136 12.31 -2.40 -1.29
C GLU A 136 13.34 -1.99 -2.35
N LEU A 137 13.95 -2.97 -3.03
CA LEU A 137 14.86 -2.70 -4.15
C LEU A 137 14.04 -2.43 -5.42
N VAL A 138 14.34 -1.32 -6.10
CA VAL A 138 13.71 -0.93 -7.37
C VAL A 138 14.81 -0.74 -8.42
N GLU A 139 14.75 -1.54 -9.48
CA GLU A 139 15.72 -1.52 -10.57
C GLU A 139 15.12 -0.82 -11.79
N CYS A 140 15.68 0.33 -12.21
CA CYS A 140 15.08 1.17 -13.25
C CYS A 140 15.17 0.59 -14.67
N ASP A 141 16.15 -0.27 -14.94
CA ASP A 141 16.42 -0.87 -16.27
C ASP A 141 15.79 -2.27 -16.42
N GLU A 142 14.94 -2.69 -15.47
CA GLU A 142 14.13 -3.90 -15.66
C GLU A 142 13.10 -3.64 -16.77
N THR A 143 13.39 -4.16 -17.96
CA THR A 143 12.36 -4.40 -18.97
C THR A 143 11.44 -5.51 -18.46
N PRO A 144 10.14 -5.51 -18.79
CA PRO A 144 9.19 -6.58 -18.43
C PRO A 144 9.50 -7.96 -19.03
N GLU A 145 10.75 -8.24 -19.43
CA GLU A 145 11.14 -9.33 -20.32
C GLU A 145 11.94 -10.46 -19.63
N GLU A 146 11.92 -10.57 -18.30
CA GLU A 146 12.54 -11.75 -17.62
C GLU A 146 11.60 -12.53 -16.70
N GLU A 147 10.31 -12.16 -16.63
CA GLU A 147 9.27 -13.07 -16.13
C GLU A 147 8.53 -13.69 -17.33
N GLU A 148 9.14 -14.77 -17.82
CA GLU A 148 8.46 -15.91 -18.44
C GLU A 148 7.52 -15.59 -19.61
N GLU A 149 8.04 -15.77 -20.82
CA GLU A 149 7.27 -16.13 -22.03
C GLU A 149 6.44 -17.43 -21.88
N GLU A 150 6.18 -17.94 -20.67
CA GLU A 150 5.49 -19.21 -20.43
C GLU A 150 4.00 -19.11 -20.05
N ASP A 151 3.44 -17.92 -19.81
CA ASP A 151 1.99 -17.78 -19.55
C ASP A 151 1.27 -16.75 -20.45
N GLN A 152 1.58 -16.75 -21.76
CA GLN A 152 0.73 -16.11 -22.80
C GLN A 152 -0.63 -16.81 -23.02
N HIS A 153 -1.21 -17.40 -21.97
CA HIS A 153 -2.57 -17.90 -21.98
C HIS A 153 -3.24 -17.72 -20.60
N THR A 154 -3.29 -16.48 -20.11
CA THR A 154 -4.33 -16.11 -19.15
C THR A 154 -5.22 -15.03 -19.75
N ASP A 155 -6.44 -15.43 -20.08
CA ASP A 155 -7.60 -14.54 -20.21
C ASP A 155 -7.92 -14.01 -18.82
N SER A 156 -7.05 -13.14 -18.31
CA SER A 156 -7.06 -12.68 -16.93
C SER A 156 -7.01 -11.17 -16.92
N ASP A 157 -8.09 -10.56 -16.43
CA ASP A 157 -8.22 -9.13 -16.14
C ASP A 157 -7.24 -8.62 -15.04
N ILE A 158 -6.13 -9.33 -14.79
CA ILE A 158 -5.11 -8.93 -13.81
C ILE A 158 -4.15 -7.94 -14.50
N PRO A 159 -4.07 -6.69 -14.02
CA PRO A 159 -3.12 -5.72 -14.53
C PRO A 159 -1.68 -6.21 -14.30
N ALA A 160 -0.81 -5.99 -15.29
CA ALA A 160 0.62 -6.24 -15.15
C ALA A 160 1.19 -5.47 -13.93
N GLU A 161 2.08 -6.13 -13.19
CA GLU A 161 2.81 -5.51 -12.09
C GLU A 161 3.68 -4.36 -12.60
N ARG A 162 3.72 -3.23 -11.87
CA ARG A 162 4.53 -2.08 -12.27
C ARG A 162 5.96 -2.29 -11.79
N VAL A 163 6.90 -2.32 -12.74
CA VAL A 163 8.34 -2.45 -12.48
C VAL A 163 9.09 -1.12 -12.66
N GLY A 164 10.33 -1.07 -12.15
CA GLY A 164 11.26 0.03 -12.33
C GLY A 164 10.70 1.41 -11.96
N ARG A 165 10.75 2.35 -12.89
CA ARG A 165 10.40 3.76 -12.59
C ARG A 165 8.94 3.96 -12.20
N ASP A 166 8.03 3.14 -12.73
CA ASP A 166 6.59 3.24 -12.43
C ASP A 166 6.26 2.65 -11.06
N ARG A 167 7.07 1.69 -10.58
CA ARG A 167 6.97 1.12 -9.24
C ARG A 167 7.11 2.19 -8.14
N ILE A 168 8.00 3.17 -8.35
CA ILE A 168 8.19 4.28 -7.39
C ILE A 168 6.89 5.06 -7.18
N ALA A 169 6.21 5.42 -8.26
CA ALA A 169 4.94 6.16 -8.17
C ALA A 169 3.87 5.30 -7.51
N GLU A 170 3.76 4.03 -7.87
CA GLU A 170 2.79 3.10 -7.30
C GLU A 170 2.97 2.88 -5.80
N ALA A 171 4.21 2.71 -5.33
CA ALA A 171 4.50 2.54 -3.91
C ALA A 171 4.03 3.77 -3.11
N LEU A 172 4.26 4.98 -3.64
CA LEU A 172 3.83 6.22 -3.01
C LEU A 172 2.31 6.47 -3.13
N GLU A 173 1.70 6.09 -4.24
CA GLU A 173 0.24 6.16 -4.48
C GLU A 173 -0.55 5.12 -3.70
N SER A 174 0.10 4.05 -3.23
CA SER A 174 -0.52 3.02 -2.40
C SER A 174 -0.35 3.29 -0.91
N HIS A 175 0.53 4.24 -0.55
CA HIS A 175 0.78 4.61 0.83
C HIS A 175 -0.37 5.43 1.42
N THR A 176 -0.79 5.07 2.63
CA THR A 176 -1.83 5.79 3.39
C THR A 176 -1.25 7.02 4.07
N TRP A 177 -1.08 8.10 3.32
CA TRP A 177 -0.53 9.37 3.81
C TRP A 177 -1.32 9.95 5.00
N SER A 178 -0.62 10.48 6.00
CA SER A 178 -1.25 11.05 7.20
C SER A 178 -2.23 12.20 6.94
N ASN A 179 -2.12 12.88 5.81
CA ASN A 179 -3.00 13.98 5.40
C ASN A 179 -3.94 13.65 4.23
N MET A 180 -4.18 12.37 3.95
CA MET A 180 -5.09 11.98 2.88
C MET A 180 -6.54 12.42 3.16
N VAL A 181 -7.22 12.87 2.11
CA VAL A 181 -8.63 13.24 2.10
C VAL A 181 -9.36 12.30 1.16
N VAL A 182 -10.26 11.49 1.70
CA VAL A 182 -11.05 10.51 0.92
C VAL A 182 -11.97 11.24 -0.07
N SER A 183 -11.97 10.79 -1.32
CA SER A 183 -12.85 11.32 -2.35
C SER A 183 -14.29 10.88 -2.12
N GLN A 184 -15.23 11.83 -2.12
CA GLN A 184 -16.67 11.54 -1.96
C GLN A 184 -17.26 10.73 -3.12
N GLN A 185 -16.54 10.60 -4.25
CA GLN A 185 -16.97 9.78 -5.39
C GLN A 185 -16.91 8.27 -5.12
N ALA A 186 -16.26 7.83 -4.04
CA ALA A 186 -16.22 6.44 -3.60
C ALA A 186 -17.29 6.06 -2.57
N ALA A 187 -18.27 6.96 -2.30
CA ALA A 187 -19.44 6.55 -1.53
C ALA A 187 -20.26 5.56 -2.39
N PRO A 188 -20.52 4.33 -1.94
CA PRO A 188 -21.40 3.43 -2.66
C PRO A 188 -22.74 4.14 -2.83
N SER A 189 -23.14 4.26 -4.08
CA SER A 189 -24.41 4.88 -4.45
C SER A 189 -25.51 4.20 -3.66
N THR A 190 -26.27 4.98 -2.90
CA THR A 190 -27.51 4.59 -2.22
C THR A 190 -28.28 3.59 -3.09
N THR A 191 -28.22 2.31 -2.74
CA THR A 191 -28.89 1.26 -3.52
C THR A 191 -30.39 1.47 -3.42
N THR A 192 -30.98 1.77 -4.57
CA THR A 192 -32.40 1.80 -4.84
C THR A 192 -33.06 0.55 -4.25
N ARG A 193 -33.97 0.74 -3.28
CA ARG A 193 -34.82 -0.30 -2.70
C ARG A 193 -35.50 -1.12 -3.79
N VAL A 194 -35.19 -2.41 -3.87
CA VAL A 194 -36.02 -3.41 -4.54
C VAL A 194 -36.97 -3.99 -3.49
N PRO A 195 -38.31 -3.88 -3.64
CA PRO A 195 -39.24 -4.52 -2.70
C PRO A 195 -39.25 -6.04 -2.94
N LEU A 196 -38.94 -6.83 -1.91
CA LEU A 196 -39.17 -8.28 -1.93
C LEU A 196 -40.67 -8.60 -1.81
N PRO A 197 -41.16 -9.67 -2.46
CA PRO A 197 -42.55 -10.09 -2.38
C PRO A 197 -42.87 -10.71 -1.02
N ASP A 198 -43.98 -10.21 -0.46
CA ASP A 198 -44.66 -10.69 0.75
C ASP A 198 -45.13 -12.14 0.56
N ASN A 199 -44.50 -13.08 1.25
CA ASN A 199 -45.07 -14.40 1.51
C ASN A 199 -45.05 -14.63 3.01
N GLY A 200 -46.24 -14.60 3.58
CA GLY A 200 -46.48 -14.69 5.01
C GLY A 200 -46.09 -16.04 5.60
N ASP A 201 -45.26 -15.98 6.63
CA ASP A 201 -45.54 -16.56 7.95
C ASP A 201 -44.48 -16.04 8.93
N LYS A 202 -44.86 -15.09 9.80
CA LYS A 202 -43.96 -14.39 10.72
C LYS A 202 -44.13 -14.94 12.14
N PRO A 203 -43.13 -15.64 12.73
CA PRO A 203 -43.15 -15.97 14.15
C PRO A 203 -42.81 -14.75 15.01
N PRO A 204 -43.30 -14.67 16.27
CA PRO A 204 -43.20 -13.46 17.08
C PRO A 204 -41.77 -13.32 17.64
N GLY A 205 -41.09 -12.22 17.29
CA GLY A 205 -39.76 -11.87 17.80
C GLY A 205 -38.77 -11.31 16.77
N THR A 206 -39.18 -11.16 15.50
CA THR A 206 -38.33 -10.83 14.34
C THR A 206 -38.28 -9.34 13.95
N ASP A 207 -38.45 -8.40 14.89
CA ASP A 207 -38.51 -6.96 14.54
C ASP A 207 -37.19 -6.18 14.74
N THR A 208 -36.09 -6.82 15.15
CA THR A 208 -34.92 -6.05 15.64
C THR A 208 -33.59 -6.34 14.94
N LEU A 209 -33.54 -7.21 13.94
CA LEU A 209 -32.27 -7.55 13.27
C LEU A 209 -32.26 -7.36 11.75
N GLU A 210 -33.41 -7.12 11.12
CA GLU A 210 -33.51 -6.95 9.67
C GLU A 210 -33.27 -5.51 9.20
N ALA A 211 -33.20 -4.54 10.12
CA ALA A 211 -33.17 -3.11 9.80
C ALA A 211 -31.85 -2.38 10.12
N GLU A 212 -30.80 -3.05 10.63
CA GLU A 212 -29.57 -2.36 11.10
C GLU A 212 -28.25 -2.88 10.47
N CYS A 213 -28.31 -3.71 9.44
CA CYS A 213 -27.11 -4.28 8.81
C CYS A 213 -26.88 -3.75 7.39
N ASP A 214 -26.91 -2.43 7.21
CA ASP A 214 -26.75 -1.79 5.88
C ASP A 214 -25.28 -1.62 5.43
N SER A 215 -24.28 -2.06 6.21
CA SER A 215 -22.86 -1.96 5.84
C SER A 215 -21.96 -3.00 6.53
N PHE A 216 -21.02 -3.58 5.77
CA PHE A 216 -20.00 -4.54 6.23
C PHE A 216 -19.19 -4.02 7.45
N GLU A 217 -18.95 -2.71 7.50
CA GLU A 217 -18.23 -2.06 8.60
C GLU A 217 -19.05 -2.03 9.90
N SER A 218 -20.38 -1.90 9.80
CA SER A 218 -21.31 -1.97 10.94
C SER A 218 -21.36 -3.39 11.53
N LEU A 219 -21.37 -4.41 10.66
CA LEU A 219 -21.31 -5.83 11.05
C LEU A 219 -20.02 -6.16 11.81
N PHE A 220 -18.88 -5.62 11.37
CA PHE A 220 -17.60 -5.83 12.06
C PHE A 220 -17.53 -5.11 13.40
N ALA A 221 -18.04 -3.87 13.48
CA ALA A 221 -18.13 -3.11 14.74
C ALA A 221 -19.02 -3.82 15.78
N GLN A 222 -20.01 -4.59 15.33
CA GLN A 222 -20.91 -5.36 16.20
C GLN A 222 -20.43 -6.79 16.52
N LEU A 223 -19.31 -7.24 15.93
CA LEU A 223 -18.82 -8.62 16.05
C LEU A 223 -18.53 -9.03 17.50
N ALA A 224 -18.05 -8.10 18.34
CA ALA A 224 -17.83 -8.33 19.76
C ALA A 224 -19.15 -8.60 20.52
N SER A 225 -20.20 -7.83 20.23
CA SER A 225 -21.54 -7.99 20.80
C SER A 225 -22.23 -9.26 20.31
N ILE A 226 -22.02 -9.63 19.05
CA ILE A 226 -22.51 -10.86 18.39
C ILE A 226 -21.86 -12.09 19.06
N LYS A 227 -20.54 -12.08 19.26
CA LYS A 227 -19.79 -13.14 19.93
C LYS A 227 -20.21 -13.34 21.38
N GLN A 228 -20.54 -12.26 22.09
CA GLN A 228 -21.02 -12.34 23.46
C GLN A 228 -22.42 -12.97 23.57
N ARG A 229 -23.30 -12.76 22.58
CA ARG A 229 -24.61 -13.41 22.53
C ARG A 229 -24.51 -14.89 22.18
N SER A 230 -23.66 -15.26 21.22
CA SER A 230 -23.49 -16.67 20.83
C SER A 230 -22.94 -17.52 21.96
N ALA A 231 -22.05 -16.99 22.80
CA ALA A 231 -21.49 -17.70 23.95
C ALA A 231 -22.53 -18.15 24.99
N ASN A 232 -23.70 -17.52 25.04
CA ASN A 232 -24.77 -17.84 25.99
C ASN A 232 -25.87 -18.74 25.41
N LEU A 233 -25.77 -19.14 24.14
CA LEU A 233 -26.75 -20.00 23.48
C LEU A 233 -26.35 -21.50 23.58
N PRO A 234 -27.31 -22.43 23.66
CA PRO A 234 -27.07 -23.87 23.52
C PRO A 234 -26.38 -24.24 22.19
N ASP A 235 -25.71 -25.39 22.12
CA ASP A 235 -24.90 -25.80 20.95
C ASP A 235 -25.70 -25.78 19.62
N ASP A 236 -26.95 -26.24 19.64
CA ASP A 236 -27.80 -26.29 18.43
C ASP A 236 -28.21 -24.89 17.94
N GLU A 237 -28.49 -23.97 18.86
CA GLU A 237 -28.83 -22.58 18.53
C GLU A 237 -27.60 -21.77 18.11
N ARG A 238 -26.43 -22.08 18.68
CA ARG A 238 -25.14 -21.49 18.24
C ARG A 238 -24.85 -21.82 16.78
N ARG A 239 -25.17 -23.04 16.33
CA ARG A 239 -24.94 -23.45 14.93
C ARG A 239 -25.81 -22.66 13.96
N SER A 240 -27.11 -22.52 14.25
CA SER A 240 -28.03 -21.72 13.42
C SER A 240 -27.69 -20.23 13.45
N TYR A 241 -27.24 -19.72 14.60
CA TYR A 241 -26.80 -18.32 14.72
C TYR A 241 -25.52 -18.05 13.93
N ALA A 242 -24.55 -18.96 13.96
CA ALA A 242 -23.32 -18.87 13.17
C ALA A 242 -23.60 -18.93 11.66
N GLU A 243 -24.52 -19.81 11.23
CA GLU A 243 -24.97 -19.92 9.83
C GLU A 243 -25.59 -18.61 9.33
N LYS A 244 -26.51 -18.02 10.10
CA LYS A 244 -27.11 -16.71 9.78
C LYS A 244 -26.08 -15.61 9.69
N MET A 245 -25.07 -15.63 10.56
CA MET A 245 -24.02 -14.62 10.55
C MET A 245 -23.08 -14.78 9.36
N ALA A 246 -22.70 -16.01 9.03
CA ALA A 246 -21.92 -16.27 7.83
C ALA A 246 -22.64 -15.77 6.57
N LEU A 247 -23.95 -16.03 6.44
CA LEU A 247 -24.76 -15.56 5.32
C LEU A 247 -24.86 -14.03 5.27
N ALA A 248 -25.04 -13.36 6.40
CA ALA A 248 -25.09 -11.90 6.47
C ALA A 248 -23.73 -11.26 6.09
N PHE A 249 -22.62 -11.82 6.56
CA PHE A 249 -21.27 -11.39 6.16
C PHE A 249 -21.03 -11.64 4.66
N TYR A 250 -21.46 -12.79 4.15
CA TYR A 250 -21.33 -13.14 2.74
C TYR A 250 -22.12 -12.19 1.82
N ALA A 251 -23.36 -11.88 2.19
CA ALA A 251 -24.18 -10.90 1.46
C ALA A 251 -23.58 -9.49 1.50
N ALA A 252 -23.03 -9.07 2.65
CA ALA A 252 -22.41 -7.76 2.81
C ALA A 252 -21.08 -7.60 2.03
N MET A 253 -20.42 -8.70 1.65
CA MET A 253 -19.23 -8.69 0.78
C MET A 253 -19.55 -8.55 -0.72
N GLY A 254 -20.83 -8.53 -1.11
CA GLY A 254 -21.26 -8.10 -2.44
C GLY A 254 -20.85 -9.01 -3.61
N GLN A 255 -20.96 -10.34 -3.48
CA GLN A 255 -20.84 -11.22 -4.64
C GLN A 255 -22.15 -11.26 -5.46
N PRO A 256 -22.07 -11.35 -6.80
CA PRO A 256 -23.24 -11.46 -7.66
C PRO A 256 -23.91 -12.82 -7.46
N ASP A 257 -25.24 -12.84 -7.50
CA ASP A 257 -26.05 -14.04 -7.45
C ASP A 257 -25.57 -15.09 -8.47
N SER A 258 -24.86 -16.12 -8.02
CA SER A 258 -24.80 -17.39 -8.72
C SER A 258 -25.45 -18.45 -7.85
N GLU A 259 -26.62 -18.89 -8.32
CA GLU A 259 -27.26 -20.13 -7.91
C GLU A 259 -26.30 -21.30 -8.15
N GLU A 260 -25.41 -21.60 -7.20
CA GLU A 260 -24.75 -22.90 -7.13
C GLU A 260 -25.05 -23.53 -5.77
N THR A 261 -26.01 -24.43 -5.83
CA THR A 261 -26.49 -25.28 -4.76
C THR A 261 -25.34 -25.91 -3.98
N MET A 262 -25.19 -25.54 -2.70
CA MET A 262 -24.47 -26.39 -1.75
C MET A 262 -25.27 -27.69 -1.57
N SER A 263 -24.95 -28.72 -2.36
CA SER A 263 -25.45 -30.07 -2.07
C SER A 263 -24.76 -30.57 -0.81
N VAL A 264 -25.47 -30.54 0.30
CA VAL A 264 -25.06 -31.17 1.56
C VAL A 264 -24.99 -32.68 1.33
N THR A 265 -23.80 -33.22 1.16
CA THR A 265 -23.56 -34.67 1.12
C THR A 265 -23.84 -35.24 2.51
N LYS A 266 -25.04 -35.79 2.69
CA LYS A 266 -25.36 -36.66 3.83
C LYS A 266 -24.55 -37.94 3.69
N PHE A 267 -23.58 -38.12 4.58
CA PHE A 267 -23.04 -39.45 4.86
C PHE A 267 -24.12 -40.28 5.56
N SER A 268 -24.42 -41.45 4.98
CA SER A 268 -25.05 -42.60 5.64
C SER A 268 -24.12 -43.79 5.48
#